data_AF-A0A3N5PSR0-F1
#
_entry.id   AF-A0A3N5PSR0-F1
#
_cell.length_a   1.000
_cell.length_b   1.000
_cell.length_c   1.000
_cell.angle_alpha   90.00
_cell.angle_beta   90.00
_cell.angle_gamma   90.00
#
_symmetry.space_group_name_H-M   'P 1'
#
loop_
_entity.id
_entity.type
_entity.pdbx_description
1 polymer ?
#
loop_
_entity_poly.entity_id
_entity_poly.type
_entity_poly.pdbx_seq_one_letter_code
_entity_poly.pdbx_strand_id
1 'polypeptide(L)'
;MRRSWRTHLYIAAIALLVQGPSAGQLGRELLNSERIAAAFGSYGVEVLEQDAEVRVSNLFSTAGEEKTCRTFAIVRYASPIDPAISAAHAAIVAGGSIGAVLAAGGWEVRKSHLRYSERPATPKLASLMRISVGTPLAEHVYVLDAVKDGRAIEYAALVEIHHPDYLGLDDLPKIYGAVGERGTELVAQLRATAAERAR
;
A
#
# COMPACT_ATOMS: atom_id res chain seq x y z
N MET A 1 5.54 -21.09 30.93
CA MET A 1 6.57 -20.16 30.38
C MET A 1 5.86 -19.12 29.54
N ARG A 2 5.76 -17.87 30.01
CA ARG A 2 5.08 -16.77 29.30
C ARG A 2 6.11 -16.06 28.41
N ARG A 3 6.02 -16.22 27.08
CA ARG A 3 6.84 -15.44 26.14
C ARG A 3 6.24 -14.04 26.05
N SER A 4 6.97 -13.07 26.60
CA SER A 4 6.74 -11.64 26.43
C SER A 4 6.96 -11.27 24.96
N TRP A 5 5.90 -10.84 24.28
CA TRP A 5 6.01 -10.21 22.97
C TRP A 5 6.34 -8.74 23.22
N ARG A 6 7.60 -8.37 23.04
CA ARG A 6 8.02 -6.97 23.03
C ARG A 6 7.57 -6.38 21.70
N THR A 7 6.51 -5.59 21.72
CA THR A 7 6.11 -4.71 20.62
C THR A 7 7.25 -3.72 20.38
N HIS A 8 8.05 -3.93 19.35
CA HIS A 8 9.06 -2.94 18.94
C HIS A 8 8.34 -1.94 18.05
N LEU A 9 7.98 -0.79 18.62
CA LEU A 9 7.53 0.39 17.89
C LEU A 9 8.73 0.95 17.10
N TYR A 10 8.88 0.52 15.85
CA TYR A 10 9.80 1.16 14.91
C TYR A 10 9.09 2.34 14.25
N ILE A 11 9.17 3.53 14.86
CA ILE A 11 8.77 4.78 14.19
C ILE A 11 9.93 5.20 13.28
N ALA A 12 9.99 4.65 12.07
CA ALA A 12 10.81 5.18 11.00
C ALA A 12 9.92 6.02 10.07
N ALA A 13 9.84 7.33 10.34
CA ALA A 13 9.21 8.28 9.42
C ALA A 13 10.26 8.68 8.36
N ILE A 14 10.34 7.93 7.26
CA ILE A 14 11.11 8.38 6.10
C ILE A 14 10.18 9.25 5.26
N ALA A 15 10.22 10.56 5.49
CA ALA A 15 9.67 11.54 4.57
C ALA A 15 10.58 11.58 3.33
N LEU A 16 10.27 10.76 2.33
CA LEU A 16 10.83 10.94 0.99
C LEU A 16 10.11 12.13 0.36
N LEU A 17 10.82 13.26 0.22
CA LEU A 17 10.44 14.33 -0.69
C LEU A 17 10.45 13.76 -2.10
N VAL A 18 9.29 13.28 -2.56
CA VAL A 18 9.10 12.93 -3.97
C VAL A 18 9.12 14.23 -4.73
N GLN A 19 10.18 14.47 -5.50
CA GLN A 19 10.17 15.56 -6.47
C GLN A 19 9.05 15.28 -7.49
N GLY A 20 8.25 16.30 -7.79
CA GLY A 20 7.16 16.21 -8.76
C GLY A 20 7.66 15.70 -10.12
N PRO A 21 6.78 15.11 -10.94
CA PRO A 21 7.18 14.54 -12.21
C PRO A 21 7.88 15.59 -13.08
N SER A 22 9.04 15.24 -13.64
CA SER A 22 9.62 16.00 -14.73
C SER A 22 8.71 15.89 -15.95
N ALA A 23 8.60 16.97 -16.74
CA ALA A 23 7.66 17.12 -17.85
C ALA A 23 7.84 16.15 -19.04
N GLY A 24 8.57 15.04 -18.88
CA GLY A 24 8.94 14.11 -19.95
C GLY A 24 8.32 12.71 -19.90
N GLN A 25 7.45 12.39 -18.94
CA GLN A 25 6.93 11.02 -18.77
C GLN A 25 5.42 10.93 -19.03
N LEU A 26 5.02 11.31 -20.26
CA LEU A 26 3.67 11.03 -20.76
C LEU A 26 3.51 9.51 -20.96
N GLY A 27 2.57 8.89 -20.24
CA GLY A 27 2.09 7.53 -20.53
C GLY A 27 2.36 6.43 -19.50
N ARG A 28 3.01 6.71 -18.36
CA ARG A 28 3.12 5.73 -17.26
C ARG A 28 2.00 5.91 -16.23
N GLU A 29 1.50 4.81 -15.68
CA GLU A 29 0.60 4.86 -14.53
C GLU A 29 1.34 5.48 -13.33
N LEU A 30 0.70 6.42 -12.64
CA LEU A 30 1.24 7.02 -11.43
C LEU A 30 1.22 6.01 -10.28
N LEU A 31 2.31 5.95 -9.52
CA LEU A 31 2.36 5.25 -8.25
C LEU A 31 1.37 5.88 -7.27
N ASN A 32 0.87 5.08 -6.32
CA ASN A 32 -0.06 5.57 -5.30
C ASN A 32 0.53 6.78 -4.52
N SER A 33 1.82 6.74 -4.24
CA SER A 33 2.56 7.85 -3.61
C SER A 33 2.53 9.15 -4.42
N GLU A 34 2.69 9.04 -5.73
CA GLU A 34 2.72 10.20 -6.64
C GLU A 34 1.33 10.80 -6.79
N ARG A 35 0.30 9.95 -6.86
CA ARG A 35 -1.09 10.39 -6.97
C ARG A 35 -1.56 11.08 -5.68
N ILE A 36 -1.20 10.55 -4.50
CA ILE A 36 -1.46 11.22 -3.22
C ILE A 36 -0.75 12.58 -3.17
N ALA A 37 0.54 12.62 -3.52
CA ALA A 37 1.29 13.88 -3.52
C ALA A 37 0.70 14.92 -4.50
N ALA A 38 0.28 14.48 -5.69
CA ALA A 38 -0.35 15.36 -6.69
C ALA A 38 -1.72 15.87 -6.22
N ALA A 39 -2.53 15.03 -5.57
CA ALA A 39 -3.87 15.40 -5.12
C ALA A 39 -3.87 16.28 -3.85
N PHE A 40 -2.93 16.05 -2.93
CA PHE A 40 -2.95 16.66 -1.59
C PHE A 40 -1.70 17.48 -1.25
N GLY A 41 -0.79 17.68 -2.20
CA GLY A 41 0.43 18.49 -2.06
C GLY A 41 1.55 17.85 -1.24
N SER A 42 1.32 16.68 -0.63
CA SER A 42 2.30 15.99 0.20
C SER A 42 2.02 14.48 0.26
N TYR A 43 3.07 13.71 0.53
CA TYR A 43 2.99 12.28 0.72
C TYR A 43 3.97 11.83 1.81
N GLY A 44 3.52 10.94 2.68
CA GLY A 44 4.35 10.24 3.63
C GLY A 44 3.87 8.80 3.82
N VAL A 45 4.77 7.96 4.32
CA VAL A 45 4.45 6.58 4.74
C VAL A 45 4.86 6.38 6.18
N GLU A 46 4.01 5.72 6.94
CA GLU A 46 4.25 5.32 8.32
C GLU A 46 3.91 3.85 8.46
N VAL A 47 4.86 3.06 8.96
CA VAL A 47 4.64 1.64 9.26
C VAL A 47 3.99 1.52 10.62
N LEU A 48 2.77 0.98 10.65
CA LEU A 48 2.00 0.82 11.88
C LEU A 48 2.32 -0.50 12.57
N GLU A 49 2.44 -1.56 11.79
CA GLU A 49 2.71 -2.92 12.26
C GLU A 49 3.56 -3.63 11.20
N GLN A 50 4.53 -4.44 11.62
CA GLN A 50 5.33 -5.24 10.69
C GLN A 50 5.89 -6.49 11.37
N ASP A 51 5.83 -7.61 10.65
CA ASP A 51 6.57 -8.84 10.91
C ASP A 51 7.24 -9.34 9.62
N ALA A 52 7.71 -10.58 9.60
CA ALA A 52 8.41 -11.16 8.44
C ALA A 52 7.49 -11.37 7.22
N GLU A 53 6.18 -11.52 7.43
CA GLU A 53 5.21 -11.86 6.39
C GLU A 53 4.30 -10.69 6.06
N VAL A 54 3.95 -9.86 7.05
CA VAL A 54 2.93 -8.82 6.92
C VAL A 54 3.47 -7.45 7.32
N ARG A 55 3.10 -6.44 6.53
CA ARG A 55 3.29 -5.01 6.85
C ARG A 55 1.95 -4.29 6.76
N VAL A 56 1.66 -3.45 7.75
CA VAL A 56 0.51 -2.53 7.77
C VAL A 56 1.05 -1.11 7.74
N SER A 57 0.57 -0.27 6.83
CA SER A 57 1.06 1.09 6.64
C SER A 57 -0.05 2.12 6.49
N ASN A 58 0.21 3.30 7.01
CA ASN A 58 -0.53 4.53 6.80
C ASN A 58 0.19 5.33 5.70
N LEU A 59 -0.42 5.45 4.53
CA LEU A 59 0.03 6.37 3.48
C LEU A 59 -0.79 7.65 3.63
N PHE A 60 -0.13 8.74 4.02
CA PHE A 60 -0.80 9.96 4.45
C PHE A 60 -0.38 11.19 3.64
N SER A 61 -1.24 12.19 3.64
CA SER A 61 -0.90 13.58 3.33
C SER A 61 -0.81 14.38 4.63
N THR A 62 -0.11 15.51 4.60
CA THR A 62 0.04 16.44 5.72
C THR A 62 -0.61 17.79 5.43
N ALA A 63 -1.30 18.34 6.43
CA ALA A 63 -1.72 19.74 6.48
C ALA A 63 -1.20 20.36 7.78
N GLY A 64 -0.10 21.10 7.71
CA GLY A 64 0.66 21.47 8.89
C GLY A 64 1.24 20.22 9.58
N GLU A 65 1.01 20.07 10.88
CA GLU A 65 1.43 18.90 11.67
C GLU A 65 0.44 17.73 11.60
N GLU A 66 -0.74 17.94 11.02
CA GLU A 66 -1.78 16.92 10.96
C GLU A 66 -1.57 15.95 9.80
N LYS A 67 -1.58 14.65 10.09
CA LYS A 67 -1.61 13.58 9.10
C LYS A 67 -3.04 13.14 8.82
N THR A 68 -3.38 13.00 7.54
CA THR A 68 -4.62 12.33 7.11
C THR A 68 -4.26 11.10 6.29
N CYS A 69 -4.65 9.91 6.76
CA CYS A 69 -4.49 8.67 6.00
C CYS A 69 -5.27 8.77 4.69
N ARG A 70 -4.58 8.68 3.55
CA ARG A 70 -5.18 8.62 2.20
C ARG A 70 -5.28 7.20 1.70
N THR A 71 -4.39 6.31 2.14
CA THR A 71 -4.49 4.87 1.91
C THR A 71 -3.97 4.10 3.12
N PHE A 72 -4.81 3.21 3.65
CA PHE A 72 -4.39 2.20 4.62
C PHE A 72 -4.02 0.92 3.86
N ALA A 73 -2.74 0.53 3.91
CA ALA A 73 -2.22 -0.58 3.13
C ALA A 73 -1.84 -1.75 4.03
N ILE A 74 -2.33 -2.94 3.69
CA ILE A 74 -1.90 -4.22 4.25
C ILE A 74 -1.17 -4.96 3.14
N VAL A 75 0.06 -5.36 3.42
CA VAL A 75 0.94 -6.07 2.49
C VAL A 75 1.28 -7.40 3.09
N ARG A 76 1.11 -8.47 2.33
CA ARG A 76 1.66 -9.78 2.62
C ARG A 76 2.77 -10.07 1.62
N TYR A 77 4.00 -10.22 2.11
CA TYR A 77 5.14 -10.53 1.27
C TYR A 77 5.11 -11.99 0.78
N ALA A 78 5.70 -12.23 -0.38
CA ALA A 78 6.00 -13.59 -0.83
C ALA A 78 6.97 -14.28 0.14
N SER A 79 6.81 -15.59 0.32
CA SER A 79 7.69 -16.41 1.15
C SER A 79 8.06 -17.69 0.40
N PRO A 80 9.36 -17.95 0.15
CA PRO A 80 10.51 -17.10 0.48
C PRO A 80 10.62 -15.84 -0.40
N ILE A 81 11.32 -14.81 0.10
CA ILE A 81 11.70 -13.64 -0.71
C ILE A 81 12.77 -14.04 -1.73
N ASP A 82 12.56 -13.68 -3.01
CA ASP A 82 13.54 -13.94 -4.06
C ASP A 82 14.86 -13.19 -3.78
N PRO A 83 16.03 -13.86 -3.83
CA PRO A 83 17.32 -13.22 -3.58
C PRO A 83 17.59 -11.99 -4.47
N ALA A 84 17.05 -11.97 -5.70
CA ALA A 84 17.24 -10.87 -6.64
C ALA A 84 16.61 -9.54 -6.15
N ILE A 85 15.56 -9.61 -5.33
CA ILE A 85 14.88 -8.42 -4.78
C ILE A 85 15.27 -8.11 -3.32
N SER A 86 16.16 -8.91 -2.72
CA SER A 86 16.51 -8.83 -1.28
C SER A 86 16.94 -7.43 -0.81
N ALA A 87 17.75 -6.71 -1.60
CA ALA A 87 18.19 -5.35 -1.25
C ALA A 87 17.02 -4.35 -1.23
N ALA A 88 16.11 -4.42 -2.20
CA ALA A 88 14.91 -3.60 -2.23
C ALA A 88 13.95 -3.99 -1.09
N HIS A 89 13.79 -5.29 -0.84
CA HIS A 89 13.00 -5.80 0.28
C HIS A 89 13.52 -5.28 1.63
N ALA A 90 14.83 -5.29 1.86
CA ALA A 90 15.43 -4.76 3.08
C ALA A 90 15.13 -3.26 3.28
N ALA A 91 15.21 -2.45 2.22
CA ALA A 91 14.85 -1.03 2.26
C ALA A 91 13.35 -0.80 2.50
N ILE A 92 12.49 -1.68 1.96
CA ILE A 92 11.05 -1.66 2.22
C ILE A 92 10.76 -2.01 3.68
N VAL A 93 11.38 -3.07 4.21
CA VAL A 93 11.27 -3.47 5.62
C VAL A 93 11.79 -2.38 6.56
N ALA A 94 12.78 -1.60 6.15
CA ALA A 94 13.27 -0.43 6.87
C ALA A 94 12.31 0.80 6.84
N GLY A 95 11.12 0.67 6.23
CA GLY A 95 10.08 1.69 6.22
C GLY A 95 9.85 2.35 4.86
N GLY A 96 10.66 2.04 3.84
CA GLY A 96 10.53 2.63 2.51
C GLY A 96 9.16 2.36 1.85
N SER A 97 8.72 3.27 0.98
CA SER A 97 7.54 3.04 0.14
C SER A 97 7.85 1.99 -0.92
N ILE A 98 7.01 0.95 -1.04
CA ILE A 98 7.24 -0.19 -1.94
C ILE A 98 7.47 0.27 -3.37
N GLY A 99 6.55 1.07 -3.92
CA GLY A 99 6.65 1.54 -5.30
C GLY A 99 7.90 2.41 -5.53
N ALA A 100 8.20 3.31 -4.58
CA ALA A 100 9.34 4.21 -4.71
C ALA A 100 10.69 3.47 -4.60
N VAL A 101 10.82 2.52 -3.66
CA VAL A 101 12.04 1.71 -3.48
C VAL A 101 12.26 0.82 -4.71
N LEU A 102 11.21 0.18 -5.22
CA LEU A 102 11.32 -0.64 -6.43
C LEU A 102 11.72 0.20 -7.64
N ALA A 103 11.05 1.33 -7.87
CA ALA A 103 11.38 2.23 -8.98
C ALA A 103 12.82 2.76 -8.90
N ALA A 104 13.29 3.16 -7.70
CA ALA A 104 14.67 3.60 -7.49
C ALA A 104 15.70 2.49 -7.75
N GLY A 105 15.32 1.22 -7.51
CA GLY A 105 16.14 0.04 -7.85
C GLY A 105 16.08 -0.38 -9.33
N GLY A 106 15.36 0.37 -10.18
CA GLY A 106 15.15 0.05 -11.59
C GLY A 106 14.17 -1.10 -11.83
N TRP A 107 13.30 -1.39 -10.86
CA TRP A 107 12.21 -2.35 -11.02
C TRP A 107 10.95 -1.65 -11.51
N GLU A 108 10.30 -2.24 -12.52
CA GLU A 108 8.92 -1.94 -12.87
C GLU A 108 7.99 -2.60 -11.85
N VAL A 109 6.95 -1.87 -11.43
CA VAL A 109 5.89 -2.39 -10.58
C VAL A 109 4.73 -2.80 -11.47
N ARG A 110 4.45 -4.11 -11.55
CA ARG A 110 3.31 -4.65 -12.27
C ARG A 110 2.26 -5.15 -11.29
N LYS A 111 1.01 -4.72 -11.47
CA LYS A 111 -0.10 -5.11 -10.60
C LYS A 111 -1.06 -6.01 -11.38
N SER A 112 -1.47 -7.13 -10.77
CA SER A 112 -2.64 -7.88 -11.22
C SER A 112 -3.78 -7.65 -10.23
N HIS A 113 -4.81 -6.92 -10.66
CA HIS A 113 -5.94 -6.55 -9.82
C HIS A 113 -6.89 -7.73 -9.65
N LEU A 114 -7.17 -8.09 -8.40
CA LEU A 114 -7.97 -9.27 -8.07
C LEU A 114 -9.40 -8.89 -7.68
N ARG A 115 -9.57 -7.75 -7.00
CA ARG A 115 -10.89 -7.30 -6.56
C ARG A 115 -10.94 -5.81 -6.28
N TYR A 116 -12.08 -5.22 -6.64
CA TYR A 116 -12.55 -3.95 -6.11
C TYR A 116 -13.81 -4.21 -5.28
N SER A 117 -13.90 -3.60 -4.11
CA SER A 117 -15.10 -3.69 -3.27
C SER A 117 -15.19 -2.50 -2.33
N GLU A 118 -16.28 -2.40 -1.59
CA GLU A 118 -16.43 -1.41 -0.53
C GLU A 118 -16.53 -2.06 0.84
N ARG A 119 -16.17 -1.28 1.87
CA ARG A 119 -16.37 -1.64 3.26
C ARG A 119 -16.62 -0.39 4.12
N PRO A 120 -17.36 -0.52 5.23
CA PRO A 120 -17.48 0.59 6.18
C PRO A 120 -16.16 0.86 6.91
N ALA A 121 -15.90 2.13 7.19
CA ALA A 121 -14.82 2.56 8.07
C ALA A 121 -15.01 1.98 9.48
N THR A 122 -14.02 1.27 9.98
CA THR A 122 -13.91 0.85 11.39
C THR A 122 -13.50 2.03 12.27
N PRO A 123 -13.58 1.93 13.61
CA PRO A 123 -13.05 2.98 14.49
C PRO A 123 -11.59 3.34 14.21
N LYS A 124 -10.72 2.34 13.99
CA LYS A 124 -9.30 2.56 13.64
C LYS A 124 -9.14 3.31 12.33
N LEU A 125 -9.84 2.88 11.27
CA LEU A 125 -9.77 3.54 9.96
C LEU A 125 -10.35 4.95 10.02
N ALA A 126 -11.50 5.13 10.67
CA ALA A 126 -12.15 6.43 10.86
C ALA A 126 -11.24 7.42 11.56
N SER A 127 -10.51 6.98 12.60
CA SER A 127 -9.53 7.81 13.30
C SER A 127 -8.34 8.19 12.41
N LEU A 128 -7.72 7.24 11.72
CA LEU A 128 -6.57 7.49 10.84
C LEU A 128 -6.93 8.38 9.63
N MET A 129 -8.13 8.17 9.08
CA MET A 129 -8.63 8.89 7.91
C MET A 129 -9.35 10.19 8.28
N ARG A 130 -9.62 10.44 9.57
CA ARG A 130 -10.35 11.63 10.06
C ARG A 130 -11.76 11.77 9.47
N ILE A 131 -12.48 10.64 9.41
CA ILE A 131 -13.85 10.51 8.91
C ILE A 131 -14.74 9.86 9.96
N SER A 132 -16.04 9.77 9.69
CA SER A 132 -16.99 9.08 10.57
C SER A 132 -16.85 7.55 10.48
N VAL A 133 -17.11 6.86 11.59
CA VAL A 133 -17.28 5.40 11.58
C VAL A 133 -18.46 5.04 10.67
N GLY A 134 -18.31 3.99 9.87
CA GLY A 134 -19.33 3.54 8.92
C GLY A 134 -19.26 4.20 7.54
N THR A 135 -18.46 5.26 7.34
CA THR A 135 -18.24 5.85 6.01
C THR A 135 -17.79 4.78 5.01
N PRO A 136 -18.41 4.66 3.81
CA PRO A 136 -17.98 3.71 2.79
C PRO A 136 -16.56 4.02 2.30
N LEU A 137 -15.71 3.00 2.24
CA LEU A 137 -14.33 3.08 1.77
C LEU A 137 -14.11 2.07 0.65
N ALA A 138 -13.46 2.54 -0.42
CA ALA A 138 -13.03 1.68 -1.51
C ALA A 138 -11.87 0.79 -1.05
N GLU A 139 -11.97 -0.50 -1.33
CA GLU A 139 -10.99 -1.54 -1.02
C GLU A 139 -10.49 -2.15 -2.33
N HIS A 140 -9.18 -2.11 -2.54
CA HIS A 140 -8.48 -2.62 -3.71
C HIS A 140 -7.57 -3.78 -3.30
N VAL A 141 -7.83 -4.97 -3.85
CA VAL A 141 -7.00 -6.16 -3.64
C VAL A 141 -6.25 -6.50 -4.93
N TYR A 142 -4.94 -6.66 -4.84
CA TYR A 142 -4.09 -6.98 -5.98
C TYR A 142 -2.82 -7.74 -5.58
N VAL A 143 -2.19 -8.40 -6.55
CA VAL A 143 -0.81 -8.91 -6.43
C VAL A 143 0.13 -7.99 -7.18
N LEU A 144 1.35 -7.88 -6.66
CA LEU A 144 2.41 -7.02 -7.16
C LEU A 144 3.60 -7.91 -7.56
N ASP A 145 3.93 -7.84 -8.85
CA ASP A 145 5.16 -8.39 -9.40
C ASP A 145 6.18 -7.25 -9.56
N ALA A 146 7.42 -7.50 -9.13
CA ALA A 146 8.57 -6.66 -9.45
C ALA A 146 9.23 -7.19 -10.71
N VAL A 147 9.37 -6.34 -11.73
CA VAL A 147 9.86 -6.74 -13.05
C VAL A 147 11.16 -6.02 -13.38
N LYS A 148 12.19 -6.77 -13.75
CA LYS A 148 13.49 -6.23 -14.17
C LYS A 148 14.18 -7.21 -15.11
N ASP A 149 14.81 -6.69 -16.17
CA ASP A 149 15.57 -7.48 -17.15
C ASP A 149 14.78 -8.67 -17.74
N GLY A 150 13.47 -8.46 -17.99
CA GLY A 150 12.57 -9.48 -18.52
C GLY A 150 12.10 -10.53 -17.51
N ARG A 151 12.60 -10.51 -16.27
CA ARG A 151 12.15 -11.38 -15.18
C ARG A 151 11.07 -10.69 -14.36
N ALA A 152 9.95 -11.38 -14.17
CA ALA A 152 8.91 -10.99 -13.22
C ALA A 152 9.03 -11.84 -11.95
N ILE A 153 9.03 -11.18 -10.79
CA ILE A 153 9.09 -11.81 -9.46
C ILE A 153 7.82 -11.43 -8.72
N GLU A 154 6.99 -12.43 -8.37
CA GLU A 154 5.87 -12.22 -7.45
C GLU A 154 6.41 -11.76 -6.10
N TYR A 155 6.10 -10.53 -5.72
CA TYR A 155 6.70 -9.89 -4.55
C TYR A 155 5.76 -9.85 -3.36
N ALA A 156 4.51 -9.46 -3.60
CA ALA A 156 3.55 -9.27 -2.52
C ALA A 156 2.10 -9.32 -3.01
N ALA A 157 1.20 -9.59 -2.08
CA ALA A 157 -0.22 -9.35 -2.25
C ALA A 157 -0.70 -8.26 -1.28
N LEU A 158 -1.57 -7.38 -1.76
CA LEU A 158 -1.92 -6.13 -1.09
C LEU A 158 -3.43 -5.96 -0.97
N VAL A 159 -3.83 -5.36 0.14
CA VAL A 159 -5.14 -4.73 0.32
C VAL A 159 -4.89 -3.26 0.61
N GLU A 160 -5.39 -2.39 -0.26
CA GLU A 160 -5.40 -0.95 -0.04
C GLU A 160 -6.83 -0.49 0.25
N ILE A 161 -7.02 0.28 1.32
CA ILE A 161 -8.29 0.88 1.68
C ILE A 161 -8.12 2.40 1.56
N HIS A 162 -8.91 3.02 0.70
CA HIS A 162 -8.72 4.41 0.30
C HIS A 162 -9.66 5.36 1.04
N HIS A 163 -9.14 6.54 1.35
CA HIS A 163 -9.93 7.66 1.88
C HIS A 163 -10.96 8.12 0.82
N PRO A 164 -12.21 8.50 1.21
CA PRO A 164 -13.26 8.89 0.26
C PRO A 164 -12.89 10.11 -0.60
N ASP A 165 -12.23 11.13 -0.04
CA ASP A 165 -11.71 12.26 -0.82
C ASP A 165 -10.55 11.91 -1.78
N TYR A 166 -10.02 10.68 -1.74
CA TYR A 166 -8.92 10.26 -2.58
C TYR A 166 -9.37 9.36 -3.73
N LEU A 167 -9.90 8.17 -3.42
CA LEU A 167 -10.39 7.21 -4.41
C LEU A 167 -11.66 6.54 -3.89
N GLY A 168 -12.72 6.60 -4.69
CA GLY A 168 -13.95 5.83 -4.52
C GLY A 168 -13.94 4.52 -5.32
N LEU A 169 -14.96 3.68 -5.12
CA LEU A 169 -15.06 2.39 -5.81
C LEU A 169 -15.08 2.54 -7.34
N ASP A 170 -15.78 3.56 -7.84
CA ASP A 170 -15.92 3.84 -9.27
C ASP A 170 -14.63 4.35 -9.93
N ASP A 171 -13.67 4.83 -9.14
CA ASP A 171 -12.38 5.30 -9.65
C ASP A 171 -11.43 4.14 -9.93
N LEU A 172 -11.51 3.08 -9.13
CA LEU A 172 -10.62 1.93 -9.22
C LEU A 172 -10.60 1.30 -10.62
N PRO A 173 -11.73 0.90 -11.24
CA PRO A 173 -11.70 0.32 -12.58
C PRO A 173 -11.32 1.32 -13.67
N LYS A 174 -11.55 2.62 -13.47
CA LYS A 174 -11.15 3.66 -14.43
C LYS A 174 -9.64 3.86 -14.47
N ILE A 175 -8.99 3.73 -13.32
CA ILE A 175 -7.54 3.92 -13.17
C ILE A 175 -6.80 2.62 -13.48
N TYR A 176 -7.30 1.50 -12.97
CA TYR A 176 -6.58 0.22 -12.91
C TYR A 176 -7.13 -0.83 -13.89
N GLY A 177 -8.24 -0.54 -14.59
CA GLY A 177 -8.85 -1.46 -15.54
C GLY A 177 -9.67 -2.58 -14.88
N ALA A 178 -9.87 -3.67 -15.61
CA ALA A 178 -10.67 -4.80 -15.14
C ALA A 178 -9.91 -5.66 -14.13
N VAL A 179 -10.66 -6.29 -13.22
CA VAL A 179 -10.12 -7.36 -12.35
C VAL A 179 -9.88 -8.64 -13.16
N GLY A 180 -8.80 -9.35 -12.85
CA GLY A 180 -8.53 -10.66 -13.44
C GLY A 180 -9.29 -11.79 -12.76
N GLU A 181 -9.28 -12.98 -13.37
CA GLU A 181 -10.00 -14.17 -12.87
C GLU A 181 -9.25 -14.95 -11.78
N ARG A 182 -8.02 -14.54 -11.43
CA ARG A 182 -7.19 -15.26 -10.46
C ARG A 182 -7.57 -14.93 -9.01
N GLY A 183 -7.36 -15.90 -8.12
CA GLY A 183 -7.05 -15.60 -6.72
C GLY A 183 -8.22 -15.46 -5.75
N THR A 184 -9.37 -16.11 -5.96
CA THR A 184 -10.52 -16.03 -5.02
C THR A 184 -10.15 -16.41 -3.58
N GLU A 185 -9.37 -17.48 -3.39
CA GLU A 185 -8.90 -17.89 -2.06
C GLU A 185 -7.88 -16.90 -1.47
N LEU A 186 -6.92 -16.46 -2.28
CA LEU A 186 -5.94 -15.43 -1.91
C LEU A 186 -6.65 -14.13 -1.45
N VAL A 187 -7.65 -13.68 -2.20
CA VAL A 187 -8.49 -12.54 -1.87
C VAL A 187 -9.19 -12.77 -0.52
N ALA A 188 -9.81 -13.93 -0.30
CA ALA A 188 -10.49 -14.22 0.96
C ALA A 188 -9.53 -14.16 2.15
N GLN A 189 -8.34 -14.77 2.04
CA GLN A 189 -7.32 -14.74 3.08
C GLN A 189 -6.82 -13.31 3.37
N LEU A 190 -6.47 -12.55 2.32
CA LEU A 190 -5.99 -11.18 2.47
C LEU A 190 -7.03 -10.27 3.11
N ARG A 191 -8.30 -10.41 2.72
CA ARG A 191 -9.39 -9.64 3.31
C ARG A 191 -9.65 -10.02 4.76
N ALA A 192 -9.50 -11.29 5.14
CA ALA A 192 -9.58 -11.70 6.54
C ALA A 192 -8.47 -11.04 7.37
N THR A 193 -7.22 -11.06 6.88
CA THR A 193 -6.09 -10.34 7.51
C THR A 193 -6.36 -8.84 7.58
N ALA A 194 -6.82 -8.22 6.49
CA ALA A 194 -7.14 -6.79 6.48
C ALA A 194 -8.26 -6.44 7.46
N ALA A 195 -9.29 -7.29 7.59
CA ALA A 195 -10.36 -7.10 8.56
C ALA A 195 -9.88 -7.22 10.01
N GLU A 196 -8.91 -8.10 10.30
CA GLU A 196 -8.26 -8.16 11.62
C GLU A 196 -7.41 -6.91 11.88
N ARG A 197 -6.55 -6.51 10.95
CA ARG A 197 -5.61 -5.39 11.15
C ARG A 197 -6.26 -4.01 11.09
N ALA A 198 -7.43 -3.90 10.47
CA ALA A 198 -8.21 -2.67 10.44
C ALA A 198 -9.18 -2.53 11.63
N ARG A 199 -9.29 -3.52 12.53
CA ARG A 199 -10.15 -3.42 13.72
C ARG A 199 -9.57 -2.46 14.77
#